data_AF-R6QWD9-F1
#
_entry.id   AF-R6QWD9-F1
#
_cell.length_a   1.000
_cell.length_b   1.000
_cell.length_c   1.000
_cell.angle_alpha   90.00
_cell.angle_beta   90.00
_cell.angle_gamma   90.00
#
_symmetry.space_group_name_H-M   'P 1'
#
loop_
_entity.id
_entity.type
_entity.pdbx_description
1 polymer ?
#
loop_
_entity_poly.entity_id
_entity_poly.type
_entity_poly.pdbx_seq_one_letter_code
_entity_poly.pdbx_strand_id
1 'polypeptide(L)' 'MKPAAAAAVFEEMTGDLEKVAKILSCMKKADAGNIIAAMDPTLAAKLTLLIYPTGE' A
#
# COMPACT_ATOMS: atom_id res chain seq x y z
N MET A 1 -5.19 1.93 13.26
CA MET A 1 -5.66 0.70 12.57
C MET A 1 -4.58 -0.37 12.72
N LYS A 2 -4.90 -1.65 12.91
CA LYS A 2 -3.87 -2.71 12.96
C LYS A 2 -3.33 -2.95 11.53
N PRO A 3 -2.00 -2.96 11.29
CA PRO A 3 -1.45 -3.04 9.93
C PRO A 3 -1.95 -4.21 9.11
N ALA A 4 -2.02 -5.41 9.71
CA ALA A 4 -2.53 -6.61 9.05
C ALA A 4 -4.02 -6.53 8.65
N ALA A 5 -4.84 -5.84 9.43
CA ALA A 5 -6.25 -5.64 9.08
C ALA A 5 -6.42 -4.67 7.91
N ALA A 6 -5.57 -3.64 7.83
CA ALA A 6 -5.57 -2.72 6.69
C ALA A 6 -5.03 -3.40 5.41
N ALA A 7 -3.98 -4.21 5.55
CA ALA A 7 -3.41 -4.99 4.45
C ALA A 7 -4.47 -5.90 3.81
N ALA A 8 -5.20 -6.68 4.61
CA ALA A 8 -6.26 -7.56 4.12
C ALA A 8 -7.34 -6.80 3.34
N VAL A 9 -7.81 -5.66 3.84
CA VAL A 9 -8.83 -4.84 3.15
C VAL A 9 -8.28 -4.30 1.81
N PHE A 10 -7.04 -3.82 1.79
CA PHE A 10 -6.44 -3.25 0.59
C PHE A 10 -6.07 -4.31 -0.46
N GLU A 11 -5.77 -5.54 -0.04
CA GLU A 11 -5.58 -6.68 -0.95
C GLU A 11 -6.87 -7.09 -1.66
N GLU A 12 -8.01 -6.99 -0.98
CA GLU A 12 -9.33 -7.23 -1.59
C GLU A 12 -9.72 -6.14 -2.60
N MET A 13 -9.04 -4.98 -2.61
CA MET A 13 -9.24 -3.89 -3.58
C MET A 13 -8.48 -4.14 -4.90
N THR A 14 -8.64 -5.35 -5.45
CA THR A 14 -7.88 -5.86 -6.61
C THR A 14 -8.02 -5.05 -7.90
N GLY A 15 -9.07 -4.24 -8.03
CA GLY A 15 -9.33 -3.42 -9.21
C GLY A 15 -8.74 -2.01 -9.18
N ASP A 16 -8.10 -1.59 -8.08
CA ASP A 16 -7.87 -0.15 -7.85
C ASP A 16 -6.60 0.17 -7.06
N LEU A 17 -5.48 -0.43 -7.50
CA LEU A 17 -4.18 -0.25 -6.86
C LEU A 17 -3.74 1.24 -6.79
N GLU A 18 -4.15 2.07 -7.75
CA GLU A 18 -3.89 3.52 -7.70
C GLU A 18 -4.63 4.21 -6.55
N LYS A 19 -5.89 3.83 -6.28
CA LYS A 19 -6.64 4.35 -5.13
C LYS A 19 -6.03 3.86 -3.83
N VAL A 20 -5.63 2.59 -3.75
CA VAL A 20 -4.91 2.05 -2.57
C VAL A 20 -3.61 2.82 -2.34
N ALA A 21 -2.80 3.03 -3.38
CA ALA A 21 -1.57 3.81 -3.30
C ALA A 21 -1.82 5.26 -2.84
N LYS A 22 -2.87 5.91 -3.34
CA LYS A 22 -3.27 7.26 -2.93
C LYS A 22 -3.73 7.32 -1.47
N ILE A 23 -4.44 6.32 -0.99
CA ILE A 23 -4.82 6.22 0.43
C ILE A 23 -3.57 6.07 1.29
N LEU A 24 -2.67 5.16 0.92
CA LEU A 24 -1.42 4.91 1.64
C LEU A 24 -0.49 6.14 1.63
N SER A 25 -0.44 6.91 0.55
CA SER A 25 0.37 8.14 0.47
C SER A 25 -0.17 9.29 1.34
N CYS A 26 -1.46 9.27 1.68
CA CYS A 26 -2.05 10.19 2.66
C CYS A 26 -1.78 9.79 4.12
N MET A 27 -1.25 8.60 4.39
CA MET A 27 -0.90 8.15 5.73
C MET A 27 0.52 8.61 6.12
N LYS A 28 0.87 8.49 7.40
CA LYS A 28 2.27 8.66 7.82
C LYS A 28 3.13 7.57 7.18
N LYS A 29 4.32 7.92 6.71
CA LYS A 29 5.24 6.99 6.02
C LYS A 29 5.49 5.69 6.81
N ALA A 30 5.65 5.78 8.13
CA ALA A 30 5.83 4.61 8.98
C ALA A 30 4.59 3.70 9.02
N ASP A 31 3.38 4.27 9.10
CA ASP A 31 2.14 3.50 9.11
C ASP A 31 1.87 2.84 7.75
N ALA A 32 2.08 3.58 6.66
CA ALA A 32 1.99 3.04 5.31
C ALA A 32 3.00 1.89 5.08
N GLY A 33 4.25 2.08 5.52
CA GLY A 33 5.28 1.04 5.43
C GLY A 33 4.92 -0.22 6.22
N ASN A 34 4.36 -0.07 7.43
CA ASN A 34 3.90 -1.21 8.23
C ASN A 34 2.74 -1.98 7.57
N ILE A 35 1.86 -1.27 6.85
CA ILE A 35 0.74 -1.90 6.12
C ILE A 35 1.27 -2.63 4.89
N ILE A 36 2.13 -1.99 4.09
CA ILE A 36 2.75 -2.58 2.90
C ILE A 36 3.58 -3.83 3.29
N ALA A 37 4.28 -3.78 4.42
CA ALA A 37 5.05 -4.93 4.92
C ALA A 37 4.18 -6.11 5.38
N ALA A 38 2.87 -5.89 5.63
CA ALA A 38 1.92 -6.92 6.01
C ALA A 38 1.11 -7.47 4.82
N MET A 39 1.38 -7.00 3.60
CA MET A 39 0.72 -7.44 2.37
C MET A 39 1.47 -8.57 1.65
N ASP A 40 0.81 -9.19 0.66
CA ASP A 40 1.43 -10.03 -0.36
C ASP A 40 2.62 -9.28 -1.00
N PRO A 41 3.81 -9.91 -1.08
CA PRO A 41 5.02 -9.27 -1.58
C PRO A 41 4.88 -8.71 -3.01
N THR A 42 4.08 -9.35 -3.87
CA THR A 42 3.88 -8.90 -5.25
C THR A 42 3.04 -7.63 -5.29
N LEU A 43 1.96 -7.59 -4.49
CA LEU A 43 1.10 -6.42 -4.38
C LEU A 43 1.83 -5.26 -3.69
N ALA A 44 2.60 -5.56 -2.63
CA ALA A 44 3.43 -4.60 -1.92
C ALA A 44 4.46 -3.92 -2.84
N ALA A 45 5.14 -4.68 -3.71
CA ALA A 45 6.09 -4.13 -4.67
C ALA A 45 5.41 -3.18 -5.68
N LYS A 46 4.24 -3.57 -6.22
CA LYS A 46 3.47 -2.73 -7.14
C LYS A 46 3.02 -1.42 -6.48
N LEU A 47 2.47 -1.50 -5.27
CA LEU A 47 2.05 -0.31 -4.52
C LEU A 47 3.23 0.59 -4.17
N THR A 48 4.39 0.03 -3.82
CA THR A 48 5.60 0.80 -3.51
C THR A 48 6.04 1.63 -4.73
N LEU A 49 6.01 1.06 -5.94
CA LEU A 49 6.33 1.79 -7.17
C LEU A 49 5.31 2.89 -7.50
N LEU A 50 4.04 2.70 -7.16
CA LEU A 50 2.99 3.72 -7.35
C LEU A 50 3.11 4.87 -6.34
N ILE A 51 3.54 4.58 -5.11
CA ILE A 51 3.72 5.58 -4.05
C ILE A 51 5.03 6.35 -4.23
N TYR A 52 6.09 5.66 -4.69
CA TYR A 52 7.42 6.21 -4.92
C TYR A 52 7.86 5.94 -6.36
N PRO A 53 7.28 6.63 -7.35
CA PRO A 53 7.66 6.46 -8.74
C PRO A 53 9.13 6.86 -8.94
N THR A 54 9.90 6.05 -9.68
CA THR A 54 11.34 6.24 -9.90
C THR A 54 11.64 7.30 -10.97
N GLY A 55 10.91 8.41 -10.99
CA GLY A 55 11.03 9.45 -12.02
C GLY A 55 10.89 10.87 -11.44
N GLU A 56 12.01 11.40 -10.97
CA GLU A 56 12.37 12.84 -11.00
C GLU A 56 13.81 12.95 -11.52
#